data_AF-A0A3D5A7M9-F1
#
_entry.id   AF-A0A3D5A7M9-F1
#
_cell.length_a   1.000
_cell.length_b   1.000
_cell.length_c   1.000
_cell.angle_alpha   90.00
_cell.angle_beta   90.00
_cell.angle_gamma   90.00
#
_symmetry.space_group_name_H-M   'P 1'
#
loop_
_entity.id
_entity.type
_entity.pdbx_description
1 polymer ?
#
loop_
_entity_poly.entity_id
_entity_poly.type
_entity_poly.pdbx_seq_one_letter_code
_entity_poly.pdbx_strand_id
1 'polypeptide(L)'
;MKSNEYRKALYISWTIISIFLILFLVLFYLLDNSLLLATAPVCPSKLKGSTCFLCGMTRAFLSIKEGQFVVAQQFNGGSVILFSLIFINSIIFIIEKIINLKKI
;
A
#
# COMPACT_ATOMS: atom_id res chain seq x y z
N MET A 1 -4.82 0.39 33.66
CA MET A 1 -4.84 1.26 32.46
C MET A 1 -6.26 1.34 31.91
N LYS A 2 -6.78 2.52 31.59
CA LYS A 2 -8.16 2.71 31.09
C LYS A 2 -8.26 2.37 29.59
N SER A 3 -9.33 1.70 29.18
CA SER A 3 -9.60 1.29 27.78
C SER A 3 -9.58 2.44 26.76
N ASN A 4 -9.88 3.66 27.21
CA ASN A 4 -9.89 4.86 26.36
C ASN A 4 -8.51 5.23 25.81
N GLU A 5 -7.43 5.00 26.58
CA GLU A 5 -6.07 5.32 26.16
C GLU A 5 -5.60 4.43 24.99
N TYR A 6 -5.93 3.13 25.02
CA TYR A 6 -5.62 2.22 23.92
C TYR A 6 -6.36 2.58 22.64
N ARG A 7 -7.64 2.95 22.76
CA ARG A 7 -8.45 3.36 21.61
C ARG A 7 -7.85 4.61 20.94
N LYS A 8 -7.43 5.59 21.75
CA LYS A 8 -6.77 6.79 21.26
C LYS A 8 -5.45 6.47 20.57
N ALA A 9 -4.61 5.63 21.18
CA ALA A 9 -3.34 5.21 20.59
C ALA A 9 -3.53 4.49 19.25
N LEU A 10 -4.46 3.53 19.18
CA LEU A 10 -4.77 2.82 17.93
C LEU A 10 -5.28 3.76 16.84
N TYR A 11 -6.12 4.73 17.19
CA TYR A 11 -6.62 5.73 16.24
C TYR A 11 -5.50 6.62 15.68
N ILE A 12 -4.57 7.06 16.53
CA ILE A 12 -3.40 7.85 16.11
C ILE A 12 -2.52 7.02 15.18
N SER A 13 -2.19 5.79 15.56
CA SER A 13 -1.39 4.88 14.73
C SER A 13 -2.05 4.64 13.37
N TRP A 14 -3.35 4.35 13.36
CA TRP A 14 -4.11 4.17 12.12
C TRP A 14 -4.12 5.42 11.24
N THR A 15 -4.24 6.61 11.85
CA THR A 15 -4.18 7.89 11.14
C THR A 15 -2.83 8.10 10.48
N ILE A 16 -1.73 7.86 11.20
CA ILE A 16 -0.37 8.01 10.67
C ILE A 16 -0.15 7.04 9.50
N ILE A 17 -0.48 5.77 9.68
CA ILE A 17 -0.37 4.74 8.63
C ILE A 17 -1.18 5.16 7.40
N SER A 18 -2.42 5.61 7.58
CA SER A 18 -3.30 5.99 6.47
C SER A 18 -2.76 7.19 5.68
N ILE A 19 -2.16 8.17 6.36
CA ILE A 19 -1.49 9.30 5.69
C ILE A 19 -0.35 8.82 4.79
N PHE A 20 0.51 7.93 5.31
CA PHE A 20 1.60 7.37 4.51
C PHE A 20 1.10 6.50 3.35
N LEU A 21 0.02 5.75 3.53
CA LEU A 21 -0.60 4.97 2.46
C LEU A 21 -1.18 5.85 1.35
N ILE A 22 -1.83 6.95 1.70
CA ILE A 22 -2.33 7.92 0.72
C ILE A 22 -1.16 8.58 -0.01
N LEU A 23 -0.13 9.03 0.71
CA LEU A 23 1.07 9.59 0.09
C LEU A 23 1.73 8.60 -0.86
N PHE A 24 1.84 7.34 -0.45
CA PHE A 24 2.32 6.25 -1.29
C PHE A 24 1.48 6.11 -2.58
N LEU A 25 0.14 6.05 -2.48
CA LEU A 25 -0.73 5.95 -3.66
C LEU A 25 -0.58 7.16 -4.60
N VAL A 26 -0.53 8.37 -4.04
CA VAL A 26 -0.34 9.60 -4.81
C VAL A 26 0.99 9.55 -5.58
N LEU A 27 2.10 9.26 -4.90
CA LEU A 27 3.41 9.14 -5.54
C LEU A 27 3.44 8.00 -6.56
N PHE A 28 2.82 6.86 -6.25
CA PHE A 28 2.79 5.69 -7.13
C PHE A 28 2.09 5.97 -8.46
N TYR A 29 1.00 6.75 -8.45
CA TYR A 29 0.30 7.15 -9.67
C TYR A 29 0.95 8.33 -10.39
N LEU A 30 1.58 9.28 -9.67
CA LEU A 30 2.26 10.43 -10.28
C LEU A 30 3.61 10.08 -10.93
N LEU A 31 4.34 9.11 -10.38
CA LEU A 31 5.66 8.72 -10.88
C LEU A 31 5.53 7.79 -12.09
N ASP A 32 6.48 7.92 -13.02
CA ASP A 32 6.55 7.09 -14.22
C ASP A 32 6.97 5.64 -13.91
N ASN A 33 6.41 4.68 -14.65
CA ASN A 33 6.67 3.25 -14.45
C ASN A 33 8.14 2.88 -14.69
N SER A 34 8.80 3.50 -15.67
CA SER A 34 10.22 3.25 -15.97
C SER A 34 11.11 3.75 -14.84
N LEU A 35 10.80 4.89 -14.25
CA LEU A 35 11.53 5.43 -13.10
C LEU A 35 11.37 4.54 -11.86
N LEU A 36 10.16 4.08 -11.57
CA LEU A 36 9.87 3.17 -10.46
C LEU A 36 10.59 1.83 -10.63
N LEU A 37 10.70 1.31 -11.85
CA LEU A 37 11.46 0.08 -12.13
C LEU A 37 12.97 0.28 -12.07
N ALA A 38 13.48 1.40 -12.60
CA ALA A 38 14.92 1.69 -12.62
C ALA A 38 15.50 1.88 -11.21
N THR A 39 14.69 2.41 -10.29
CA THR A 39 15.07 2.63 -8.88
C THR A 39 14.82 1.42 -7.99
N ALA A 40 14.09 0.40 -8.47
CA ALA A 40 13.77 -0.78 -7.69
C ALA A 40 15.02 -1.65 -7.47
N PRO A 41 15.44 -1.89 -6.21
CA PRO A 41 16.62 -2.70 -5.94
C PRO A 41 16.38 -4.17 -6.34
N VAL A 42 17.46 -4.84 -6.74
CA VAL A 42 17.43 -6.30 -6.93
C VAL A 42 17.26 -6.97 -5.58
N CYS A 43 16.27 -7.87 -5.47
CA CYS A 43 16.00 -8.61 -4.24
C CYS A 43 17.18 -9.56 -3.91
N PRO A 44 17.88 -9.41 -2.77
CA PRO A 44 19.02 -10.26 -2.42
C PRO A 44 18.63 -11.72 -2.22
N SER A 45 17.43 -11.99 -1.68
CA SER A 45 16.90 -13.34 -1.52
C SER A 45 16.73 -14.06 -2.86
N LYS A 46 16.27 -13.34 -3.89
CA LYS A 46 16.16 -13.90 -5.24
C LYS A 46 17.53 -14.26 -5.83
N LEU A 47 18.55 -13.42 -5.59
CA LEU A 47 19.93 -13.70 -6.01
C LEU A 47 20.50 -14.95 -5.32
N LYS A 48 20.11 -15.21 -4.08
CA LYS A 48 20.53 -16.38 -3.31
C LYS A 48 19.68 -17.63 -3.56
N GLY A 49 18.69 -17.55 -4.45
CA GLY A 49 17.73 -18.65 -4.68
C GLY A 49 16.84 -18.96 -3.48
N SER A 50 16.75 -18.07 -2.50
CA SER A 50 15.92 -18.26 -1.30
C SER A 50 14.51 -17.72 -1.51
N THR A 51 13.55 -18.23 -0.74
CA THR A 51 12.16 -17.74 -0.77
C THR A 51 12.08 -16.29 -0.29
N CYS A 52 11.19 -15.50 -0.89
CA CYS A 52 10.90 -14.13 -0.47
C CYS A 52 9.43 -13.83 -0.75
N PHE A 53 8.66 -13.64 0.33
CA PHE A 53 7.22 -13.41 0.26
C PHE A 53 6.84 -12.13 -0.50
N LEU A 54 7.69 -11.11 -0.47
CA LEU A 54 7.48 -9.83 -1.15
C LEU A 54 8.26 -9.69 -2.46
N CYS A 55 8.87 -10.78 -2.96
CA CYS A 55 9.54 -10.73 -4.24
C CYS A 55 8.53 -10.48 -5.36
N GLY A 56 8.89 -9.62 -6.32
CA GLY A 56 8.02 -9.28 -7.44
C GLY A 56 6.97 -8.21 -7.14
N MET A 57 6.83 -7.76 -5.89
CA MET A 57 5.77 -6.82 -5.48
C MET A 57 5.75 -5.51 -6.28
N THR A 58 6.91 -4.88 -6.53
CA THR A 58 6.97 -3.65 -7.33
C THR A 58 6.42 -3.86 -8.75
N ARG A 59 6.82 -4.95 -9.42
CA ARG A 59 6.31 -5.29 -10.75
C ARG A 59 4.81 -5.61 -10.70
N ALA A 60 4.37 -6.34 -9.68
CA ALA A 60 2.98 -6.65 -9.48
C ALA A 60 2.12 -5.39 -9.32
N PHE A 61 2.55 -4.43 -8.51
CA PHE A 61 1.85 -3.17 -8.34
C PHE A 61 1.82 -2.35 -9.64
N LEU A 62 2.90 -2.32 -10.41
CA LEU A 62 2.91 -1.66 -11.73
C LEU A 62 1.93 -2.33 -12.71
N SER A 63 1.85 -3.66 -12.73
CA SER A 63 0.81 -4.36 -13.49
C SER A 63 -0.60 -4.00 -13.02
N ILE A 64 -0.82 -3.82 -11.71
CA ILE A 64 -2.10 -3.31 -11.18
C ILE A 64 -2.39 -1.89 -11.67
N LYS A 65 -1.40 -1.00 -11.70
CA LYS A 65 -1.52 0.36 -12.23
C LYS A 65 -1.96 0.36 -13.71
N GLU A 66 -1.54 -0.63 -14.48
CA GLU A 66 -1.91 -0.84 -15.89
C GLU A 66 -3.22 -1.64 -16.07
N GLY A 67 -3.93 -1.98 -14.98
CA GLY A 67 -5.16 -2.77 -15.03
C GLY A 67 -4.95 -4.28 -15.28
N GLN A 68 -3.71 -4.77 -15.26
CA GLN A 68 -3.34 -6.15 -15.56
C GLN A 68 -3.26 -7.01 -14.27
N PHE A 69 -4.41 -7.25 -13.63
CA PHE A 69 -4.47 -7.96 -12.34
C PHE A 69 -3.99 -9.42 -12.40
N VAL A 70 -4.24 -10.13 -13.50
CA VAL A 70 -3.78 -11.52 -13.68
C VAL A 70 -2.26 -11.58 -13.75
N VAL A 71 -1.64 -10.64 -14.48
CA VAL A 71 -0.18 -10.52 -14.58
C VAL A 71 0.42 -10.14 -13.22
N ALA A 72 -0.25 -9.27 -12.46
CA ALA A 72 0.19 -8.91 -11.12
C ALA A 72 0.29 -10.12 -10.17
N GLN A 73 -0.68 -11.03 -10.23
CA GLN A 73 -0.67 -12.27 -9.43
C GLN A 73 0.47 -13.22 -9.82
N GLN A 74 0.86 -13.24 -11.11
CA GLN A 74 2.02 -14.02 -11.56
C GLN A 74 3.33 -13.47 -10.99
N PHE A 75 3.43 -12.15 -10.82
CA PHE A 75 4.60 -11.54 -10.16
C PHE A 75 4.60 -11.76 -8.65
N ASN A 76 3.45 -11.64 -7.99
CA ASN A 76 3.28 -11.95 -6.58
C ASN A 76 1.81 -12.23 -6.26
N GLY A 77 1.51 -13.43 -5.74
CA GLY A 77 0.13 -13.86 -5.47
C GLY A 77 -0.61 -13.02 -4.42
N GLY A 78 0.10 -12.39 -3.48
CA GLY A 78 -0.48 -11.52 -2.45
C GLY A 78 -0.69 -10.07 -2.89
N SER A 79 -0.21 -9.68 -4.07
CA SER A 79 -0.18 -8.29 -4.52
C SER A 79 -1.56 -7.64 -4.62
N VAL A 80 -2.51 -8.33 -5.27
CA VAL A 80 -3.88 -7.81 -5.48
C VAL A 80 -4.58 -7.59 -4.15
N ILE A 81 -4.44 -8.53 -3.21
CA ILE A 81 -5.03 -8.42 -1.87
C ILE A 81 -4.41 -7.23 -1.14
N LEU A 82 -3.08 -7.14 -1.08
CA LEU A 82 -2.40 -6.06 -0.37
C LEU A 82 -2.75 -4.68 -0.95
N PHE A 83 -2.72 -4.54 -2.28
CA PHE A 83 -3.07 -3.29 -2.95
C PHE A 83 -4.53 -2.90 -2.66
N SER A 84 -5.44 -3.87 -2.67
CA SER A 84 -6.85 -3.63 -2.34
C SER A 84 -7.02 -3.15 -0.90
N LEU A 85 -6.30 -3.75 0.07
CA LEU A 85 -6.33 -3.31 1.46
C LEU A 85 -5.81 -1.88 1.63
N ILE A 86 -4.72 -1.53 0.94
CA ILE A 86 -4.18 -0.16 0.94
C ILE A 86 -5.20 0.84 0.38
N PHE A 87 -5.81 0.50 -0.76
CA PHE A 87 -6.79 1.35 -1.43
C PHE A 87 -8.07 1.53 -0.60
N ILE A 88 -8.64 0.43 -0.08
CA ILE A 88 -9.84 0.44 0.77
C ILE A 88 -9.56 1.22 2.06
N ASN A 89 -8.43 0.99 2.73
CA ASN A 89 -8.05 1.74 3.93
C ASN A 89 -8.00 3.24 3.65
N SER A 90 -7.41 3.64 2.52
CA SER A 90 -7.29 5.04 2.12
C SER A 90 -8.66 5.68 1.89
N ILE A 91 -9.59 4.97 1.24
CA ILE A 91 -10.98 5.42 1.06
C ILE A 91 -11.68 5.60 2.42
N ILE A 92 -11.59 4.60 3.30
CA ILE A 92 -12.22 4.65 4.63
C ILE A 92 -11.69 5.85 5.42
N PHE A 93 -10.38 6.07 5.39
CA PHE A 93 -9.76 7.22 6.07
C PHE A 93 -10.27 8.56 5.54
N ILE A 94 -10.32 8.73 4.21
CA ILE A 94 -10.82 9.98 3.59
C ILE A 94 -12.28 10.23 3.97
N ILE A 95 -13.13 9.20 3.88
CA ILE A 95 -14.54 9.30 4.26
C ILE A 95 -14.69 9.68 5.73
N GLU A 96 -13.92 9.05 6.63
CA GLU A 96 -13.93 9.33 8.06
C GLU A 96 -13.59 10.81 8.34
N LYS A 97 -12.56 11.35 7.68
CA LYS A 97 -12.18 12.77 7.82
C LYS A 97 -13.23 13.71 7.27
N ILE A 98 -13.83 13.42 6.12
CA ILE A 98 -14.90 14.24 5.54
C ILE A 98 -16.11 14.28 6.47
N ILE A 99 -16.53 13.14 7.03
CA ILE A 99 -17.67 13.07 7.95
C ILE A 99 -17.39 13.87 9.22
N ASN A 100 -16.19 13.75 9.80
CA ASN A 100 -15.84 14.48 11.01
C ASN A 100 -15.69 15.98 10.79
N LEU A 101 -15.20 16.42 9.62
CA LEU A 101 -15.16 17.83 9.26
C LEU A 101 -16.56 18.44 9.12
N LYS A 102 -17.54 17.69 8.59
CA LYS A 102 -18.94 18.14 8.46
C LYS A 102 -19.71 18.21 9.79
N LYS A 103 -19.17 17.63 10.86
CA LYS A 103 -19.79 17.67 12.20
C LYS A 103 -19.35 18.88 13.02
N ILE A 104 -18.36 19.64 12.54
CA ILE A 104 -17.86 20.89 13.11
C ILE A 104 -18.60 22.04 12.42
#